data_AF-A0A257WYB8-F1
#
_entry.id   AF-A0A257WYB8-F1
#
_cell.length_a   1.000
_cell.length_b   1.000
_cell.length_c   1.000
_cell.angle_alpha   90.00
_cell.angle_beta   90.00
_cell.angle_gamma   90.00
#
_symmetry.space_group_name_H-M   'P 1'
#
loop_
_entity.id
_entity.type
_entity.pdbx_description
1 polymer ?
#
loop_
_entity_poly.entity_id
_entity_poly.type
_entity_poly.pdbx_seq_one_letter_code
_entity_poly.pdbx_strand_id
1 'polypeptide(L)'
;NATSASLSDQAPPLPDRLYAPGSLAYDMVYGRGLTAFLKQARAQGAGTLADGLGMLVEQAAEAFALWRGVRPDTAPVRDMLRAATPPLA
;
A
#
# COMPACT_ATOMS: atom_id res chain seq x y z
N ASN A 1 -2.48 7.30 -2.85
CA ASN A 1 -1.33 7.84 -3.58
C ASN A 1 -0.93 6.87 -4.67
N ALA A 2 -1.14 7.26 -5.93
CA ALA A 2 -0.71 6.51 -7.11
C ALA A 2 0.50 7.16 -7.82
N THR A 3 1.07 8.23 -7.25
CA THR A 3 2.22 8.93 -7.80
C THR A 3 3.53 8.23 -7.41
N SER A 4 4.62 8.60 -8.06
CA SER A 4 5.97 8.13 -7.71
C SER A 4 6.59 8.83 -6.49
N ALA A 5 5.93 9.82 -5.87
CA ALA A 5 6.51 10.63 -4.79
C ALA A 5 7.06 9.79 -3.62
N SER A 6 6.33 8.74 -3.23
CA SER A 6 6.71 7.86 -2.13
C SER A 6 7.96 7.02 -2.42
N LEU A 7 8.38 6.86 -3.69
CA LEU A 7 9.65 6.20 -4.03
C LEU A 7 10.88 7.04 -3.63
N SER A 8 10.70 8.35 -3.43
CA SER A 8 11.73 9.28 -2.97
C SER A 8 11.49 9.74 -1.53
N ASP A 9 10.72 8.98 -0.74
CA ASP A 9 10.19 9.34 0.59
C ASP A 9 9.59 10.76 0.64
N GLN A 10 8.86 11.15 -0.42
CA GLN A 10 8.13 12.41 -0.48
C GLN A 10 6.62 12.17 -0.42
N ALA A 11 5.92 13.13 0.16
CA ALA A 11 4.47 13.15 0.13
C ALA A 11 3.99 14.14 -0.95
N PRO A 12 2.92 13.81 -1.71
CA PRO A 12 2.36 14.75 -2.67
C PRO A 12 1.80 15.99 -1.94
N PRO A 13 1.82 17.17 -2.59
CA PRO A 13 1.31 18.41 -2.00
C PRO A 13 -0.22 18.40 -1.93
N LEU A 14 -0.76 17.73 -0.92
CA LEU A 14 -2.19 17.64 -0.66
C LEU A 14 -2.65 18.74 0.30
N PRO A 15 -3.84 19.31 0.11
CA PRO A 15 -4.42 20.25 1.07
C PRO A 15 -4.57 19.63 2.46
N ASP A 16 -4.51 20.48 3.49
CA ASP A 16 -4.82 20.05 4.85
C ASP A 16 -6.31 19.65 5.00
N ARG A 17 -6.58 18.78 5.97
CA ARG A 17 -7.94 18.32 6.33
C ARG A 17 -8.68 17.60 5.20
N LEU A 18 -7.95 16.93 4.30
CA LEU A 18 -8.53 16.13 3.22
C LEU A 18 -9.20 14.84 3.74
N TYR A 19 -8.72 14.29 4.85
CA TYR A 19 -9.14 12.99 5.36
C TYR A 19 -10.36 13.10 6.28
N ALA A 20 -11.43 12.39 5.92
CA ALA A 20 -12.58 12.22 6.80
C ALA A 20 -12.26 11.22 7.93
N PRO A 21 -12.93 11.30 9.09
CA PRO A 21 -12.85 10.28 10.13
C PRO A 21 -13.13 8.88 9.58
N GLY A 22 -12.26 7.92 9.89
CA GLY A 22 -12.39 6.53 9.40
C GLY A 22 -12.01 6.32 7.93
N SER A 23 -11.53 7.35 7.23
CA SER A 23 -11.08 7.23 5.83
C SER A 23 -9.83 6.34 5.70
N LEU A 24 -9.70 5.71 4.52
CA LEU A 24 -8.54 4.92 4.13
C LEU A 24 -7.58 5.78 3.30
N ALA A 25 -6.34 5.92 3.77
CA ALA A 25 -5.23 6.37 2.94
C ALA A 25 -4.46 5.15 2.40
N TYR A 26 -4.47 5.00 1.07
CA TYR A 26 -3.83 3.88 0.37
C TYR A 26 -2.63 4.37 -0.44
N ASP A 27 -1.45 3.80 -0.27
CA ASP A 27 -0.26 4.08 -1.10
C ASP A 27 0.04 2.90 -2.03
N MET A 28 0.38 3.14 -3.30
CA MET A 28 0.77 2.06 -4.22
C MET A 28 2.21 1.58 -3.99
N VAL A 29 3.04 2.38 -3.32
CA VAL A 29 4.37 1.94 -2.89
C VAL A 29 4.22 0.90 -1.78
N TYR A 30 5.07 -0.13 -1.82
CA TYR A 30 5.16 -1.17 -0.82
C TYR A 30 6.57 -1.21 -0.22
N GLY A 31 6.64 -1.52 1.07
CA GLY A 31 7.87 -1.46 1.84
C GLY A 31 7.59 -1.74 3.31
N ARG A 32 8.63 -2.00 4.12
CA ARG A 32 8.44 -2.07 5.57
C ARG A 32 8.50 -0.65 6.17
N GLY A 33 7.40 -0.25 6.81
CA GLY A 33 7.24 1.07 7.42
C GLY A 33 6.20 1.92 6.69
N LEU A 34 5.97 3.14 7.18
CA LEU A 34 5.09 4.11 6.53
C LEU A 34 5.89 4.99 5.57
N THR A 35 5.37 5.19 4.36
CA THR A 35 5.88 6.20 3.42
C THR A 35 5.62 7.62 3.95
N ALA A 36 6.32 8.64 3.44
CA ALA A 36 6.00 10.04 3.72
C ALA A 36 4.52 10.38 3.51
N PHE A 37 3.87 9.88 2.45
CA PHE A 37 2.43 10.06 2.24
C PHE A 37 1.59 9.44 3.37
N LEU A 38 1.85 8.20 3.78
CA LEU A 38 1.09 7.57 4.87
C LEU A 38 1.37 8.20 6.23
N LYS A 39 2.60 8.70 6.46
CA LYS A 39 2.94 9.52 7.65
C LYS A 39 2.10 10.82 7.66
N GLN A 40 2.03 11.53 6.53
CA GLN A 40 1.20 12.74 6.37
C GLN A 40 -0.28 12.42 6.59
N ALA A 41 -0.80 11.36 5.97
CA ALA A 41 -2.20 10.98 6.07
C ALA A 41 -2.62 10.68 7.51
N ARG A 42 -1.77 9.94 8.24
CA ARG A 42 -1.97 9.69 9.68
C ARG A 42 -2.00 10.98 10.48
N ALA A 43 -1.06 11.89 10.23
CA ALA A 43 -0.99 13.18 10.91
C ALA A 43 -2.22 14.06 10.63
N GLN A 44 -2.83 13.92 9.45
CA GLN A 44 -4.02 14.66 9.04
C GLN A 44 -5.35 13.94 9.34
N GLY A 45 -5.33 12.82 10.07
CA GLY A 45 -6.54 12.18 10.61
C GLY A 45 -7.12 11.02 9.79
N ALA A 46 -6.37 10.44 8.85
CA ALA A 46 -6.79 9.19 8.19
C ALA A 46 -6.96 8.07 9.22
N GLY A 47 -8.11 7.39 9.19
CA GLY A 47 -8.44 6.35 10.16
C GLY A 47 -7.81 4.99 9.87
N THR A 48 -7.45 4.73 8.61
CA THR A 48 -6.80 3.50 8.19
C THR A 48 -5.72 3.79 7.17
N LEU A 49 -4.63 3.03 7.23
CA LEU A 49 -3.48 3.14 6.34
C LEU A 49 -3.25 1.78 5.68
N ALA A 50 -2.99 1.79 4.38
CA ALA A 50 -2.60 0.59 3.65
C ALA A 50 -1.58 0.93 2.57
N ASP A 51 -0.75 -0.05 2.23
CA ASP A 51 0.31 0.06 1.25
C ASP A 51 0.06 -0.85 0.03
N GLY A 52 1.00 -0.79 -0.91
CA GLY A 52 0.88 -1.44 -2.20
C GLY A 52 1.00 -2.97 -2.18
N LEU A 53 1.39 -3.58 -1.05
CA LEU A 53 1.73 -5.00 -1.06
C LEU A 53 0.50 -5.88 -1.34
N GLY A 54 -0.66 -5.49 -0.80
CA GLY A 54 -1.92 -6.17 -1.10
C GLY A 54 -2.20 -6.14 -2.60
N MET A 55 -2.12 -4.96 -3.22
CA MET A 55 -2.28 -4.80 -4.67
C MET A 55 -1.28 -5.64 -5.46
N LEU A 56 -0.01 -5.69 -5.05
CA LEU A 56 1.03 -6.50 -5.70
C LEU A 56 0.69 -8.00 -5.71
N VAL A 57 0.16 -8.52 -4.60
CA VAL A 57 -0.20 -9.94 -4.49
C VAL A 57 -1.50 -10.24 -5.23
N GLU A 58 -2.53 -9.42 -5.04
CA GLU A 58 -3.85 -9.67 -5.63
C GLU A 58 -3.80 -9.58 -7.17
N GLN A 59 -3.04 -8.65 -7.76
CA GLN A 59 -2.88 -8.62 -9.21
C GLN A 59 -2.20 -9.89 -9.76
N ALA A 60 -1.26 -10.47 -9.01
CA ALA A 60 -0.61 -11.72 -9.40
C ALA A 60 -1.60 -12.90 -9.29
N ALA A 61 -2.47 -12.88 -8.27
CA ALA A 61 -3.52 -13.87 -8.11
C ALA A 61 -4.56 -13.80 -9.25
N GLU A 62 -4.94 -12.61 -9.70
CA GLU A 62 -5.80 -12.44 -10.87
C GLU A 62 -5.15 -13.01 -12.14
N ALA A 63 -3.89 -12.67 -12.42
CA ALA A 63 -3.16 -13.21 -13.55
C ALA A 63 -3.03 -14.75 -13.48
N PHE A 64 -2.75 -15.28 -12.29
CA PHE A 64 -2.68 -16.72 -12.05
C PHE A 64 -4.03 -17.40 -12.31
N ALA A 65 -5.14 -16.81 -11.86
CA ALA A 65 -6.47 -17.32 -12.11
C ALA A 65 -6.80 -17.36 -13.61
N LEU A 66 -6.45 -16.30 -14.36
CA LEU A 66 -6.63 -16.25 -15.81
C LEU A 66 -5.85 -17.35 -16.54
N TRP A 67 -4.60 -17.59 -16.15
CA TRP A 67 -3.75 -18.56 -16.86
C TRP A 67 -3.94 -20.00 -16.42
N ARG A 68 -4.32 -20.21 -15.16
CA ARG A 68 -4.32 -21.54 -14.52
C ARG A 68 -5.72 -22.03 -14.18
N GLY A 69 -6.74 -21.18 -14.28
CA GLY A 69 -8.11 -21.50 -13.90
C GLY A 69 -8.31 -21.72 -12.40
N VAL A 70 -7.35 -21.27 -11.57
CA VAL A 70 -7.36 -21.46 -10.11
C VAL A 70 -7.12 -20.12 -9.43
N ARG A 71 -8.00 -19.69 -8.54
CA ARG A 71 -7.76 -18.52 -7.68
C ARG A 71 -6.98 -18.97 -6.44
N PRO A 72 -5.71 -18.55 -6.26
CA PRO A 72 -4.89 -18.97 -5.13
C PRO A 72 -5.32 -18.26 -3.83
N ASP A 73 -5.03 -18.88 -2.69
CA ASP A 73 -5.06 -18.19 -1.38
C ASP A 73 -3.87 -17.23 -1.27
N THR A 74 -4.17 -15.94 -1.11
CA THR A 74 -3.18 -14.85 -1.14
C THR A 74 -2.64 -14.49 0.22
N ALA A 75 -3.32 -14.84 1.32
CA ALA A 75 -2.92 -14.42 2.65
C ALA A 75 -1.51 -14.94 3.04
N PRO A 76 -1.17 -16.24 2.85
CA PRO A 76 0.16 -16.73 3.17
C PRO A 76 1.28 -16.07 2.35
N VAL A 77 1.00 -15.78 1.07
CA VAL A 77 1.95 -15.13 0.16
C VAL A 77 2.21 -13.69 0.58
N ARG A 78 1.14 -12.95 0.90
CA ARG A 78 1.24 -11.58 1.41
C ARG A 78 2.06 -11.51 2.70
N ASP A 79 1.82 -12.43 3.63
CA ASP A 79 2.50 -12.44 4.92
C ASP A 79 3.99 -12.81 4.76
N MET A 80 4.30 -13.78 3.89
CA MET A 80 5.68 -14.11 3.50
C MET A 80 6.41 -12.91 2.89
N LEU A 81 5.79 -12.22 1.93
CA LEU A 81 6.41 -11.04 1.31
C LEU A 81 6.56 -9.89 2.30
N ARG A 82 5.61 -9.70 3.20
CA ARG A 82 5.69 -8.68 4.26
C ARG A 82 6.93 -8.88 5.13
N ALA A 83 7.25 -10.13 5.46
CA ALA A 83 8.44 -10.47 6.24
C ALA A 83 9.75 -10.25 5.45
N ALA A 84 9.73 -10.49 4.14
CA ALA A 84 10.91 -10.39 3.28
C ALA A 84 11.19 -8.96 2.74
N THR A 85 10.20 -8.07 2.76
CA THR A 85 10.32 -6.73 2.16
C THR A 85 11.28 -5.85 2.97
N PRO A 86 12.25 -5.17 2.33
CA PRO A 86 13.16 -4.28 3.02
C PRO A 86 12.42 -3.07 3.63
N PRO A 87 13.02 -2.42 4.65
CA PRO A 87 12.52 -1.13 5.13
C PRO A 87 12.54 -0.10 4.01
N LEU A 88 11.58 0.82 4.04
CA LEU A 88 11.61 2.00 3.18
C LEU A 88 12.91 2.78 3.46
N ALA A 89 13.55 3.23 2.37
CA ALA A 89 14.80 3.99 2.39
C ALA A 89 14.60 5.39 2.97
#